data_AF-A0A7W8YCL4-F1
#
_entry.id   AF-A0A7W8YCL4-F1
#
_cell.length_a   1.000
_cell.length_b   1.000
_cell.length_c   1.000
_cell.angle_alpha   90.00
_cell.angle_beta   90.00
_cell.angle_gamma   90.00
#
_symmetry.space_group_name_H-M   'P 1'
#
loop_
_entity.id
_entity.type
_entity.pdbx_description
1 polymer ?
#
loop_
_entity_poly.entity_id
_entity_poly.type
_entity_poly.pdbx_seq_one_letter_code
_entity_poly.pdbx_strand_id
1 'polypeptide(L)'
;MNKPGTTKIERNLFDEFRKAISRKPENYSQSGTDKWIIGIAGAIAISFIIWGFASPEGLGVAASAALDWVMTNTGWLFVSAAAFFATFVVVVAFNSFGRIPLGKDGEKPQFSTTSWISMMFATGMGIGLVFYGVGEPLFFYMSPPPGTVDGSTDAALGTAMGTTLFHWTLFPWAMYAIVGLGMAYSCYRMGRPQLFSAMFVPIFGERVVHGAGGRTINILAILATLFGSACSLGLGALQIAGGIESGGFMSNVGSSLVVVIIAILTALFVASAVSGIERGIQWLSNANMVLAVILAVLVFIGGPTLFILNVIPNSIGSFISDLPAMASRTAASGDVATWLSSWTVFYWAWWVSWAPFVGLFIARISRGRTIRQFVTGVLLVPSIVTLLWFAIFGGGAIGLQERAERAKDMGGALAQMVDGAPNIDFNSVLFDYLGALSLPDWLKATMLVVTVILIAIFFVTGADSASIVMGALSENGAEHPSKKSIIFWGSSVGAVAAVMLLAGGDHPAAALNGLKNITIVSALPFVIVMLLLCAAIWKDLSRDPLVLKNKVAQEVLEQSVVQGVERHETGEFSLLTTEIEIVQPAGSAADDDDLYEKDAVR
;
A
#
# COMPACT_ATOMS: atom_id res chain seq x y z
N MET A 1 -18.10 -21.03 -48.36
CA MET A 1 -17.13 -22.15 -48.34
C MET A 1 -16.45 -22.16 -46.97
N ASN A 2 -16.77 -23.12 -46.11
CA ASN A 2 -16.08 -23.30 -44.82
C ASN A 2 -14.65 -23.79 -45.12
N LYS A 3 -13.62 -23.03 -44.71
CA LYS A 3 -12.22 -23.49 -44.80
C LYS A 3 -12.09 -24.81 -44.00
N PRO A 4 -11.63 -25.91 -44.61
CA PRO A 4 -11.38 -27.15 -43.90
C PRO A 4 -10.12 -26.96 -43.05
N GLY A 5 -10.27 -27.00 -41.72
CA GLY A 5 -9.14 -27.03 -40.81
C GLY A 5 -9.33 -26.27 -39.51
N THR A 6 -10.12 -25.19 -39.47
CA THR A 6 -10.14 -24.36 -38.26
C THR A 6 -11.10 -24.89 -37.19
N THR A 7 -10.52 -25.37 -36.08
CA THR A 7 -11.30 -25.86 -34.93
C THR A 7 -12.11 -24.70 -34.32
N LYS A 8 -13.20 -25.02 -33.59
CA LYS A 8 -14.04 -23.99 -32.94
C LYS A 8 -13.23 -23.13 -31.94
N ILE A 9 -12.18 -23.71 -31.36
CA ILE A 9 -11.28 -23.05 -30.41
C ILE A 9 -10.47 -21.96 -31.11
N GLU A 10 -9.92 -22.25 -32.30
CA GLU A 10 -9.16 -21.27 -33.07
C GLU A 10 -9.99 -20.08 -33.49
N ARG A 11 -11.20 -20.32 -34.04
CA ARG A 11 -12.09 -19.21 -34.43
C ARG A 11 -12.36 -18.26 -33.26
N ASN A 12 -12.57 -18.81 -32.07
CA ASN A 12 -12.76 -18.01 -30.86
C ASN A 12 -11.48 -17.23 -30.49
N LEU A 13 -10.30 -17.86 -30.52
CA LEU A 13 -9.04 -17.22 -30.16
C LEU A 13 -8.63 -16.13 -31.18
N PHE A 14 -8.81 -16.38 -32.48
CA PHE A 14 -8.58 -15.39 -33.54
C PHE A 14 -9.55 -14.22 -33.43
N ASP A 15 -10.83 -14.46 -33.16
CA ASP A 15 -11.82 -13.40 -32.96
C ASP A 15 -11.50 -12.58 -31.69
N GLU A 16 -11.06 -13.21 -30.61
CA GLU A 16 -10.60 -12.52 -29.41
C GLU A 16 -9.36 -11.65 -29.69
N PHE A 17 -8.37 -12.19 -30.39
CA PHE A 17 -7.16 -11.44 -30.76
C PHE A 17 -7.48 -10.25 -31.68
N ARG A 18 -8.32 -10.46 -32.70
CA ARG A 18 -8.78 -9.40 -33.60
C ARG A 18 -9.49 -8.30 -32.82
N LYS A 19 -10.41 -8.65 -31.92
CA LYS A 19 -11.11 -7.67 -31.06
C LYS A 19 -10.17 -6.92 -30.13
N ALA A 20 -9.13 -7.59 -29.61
CA ALA A 20 -8.16 -6.97 -28.73
C ALA A 20 -7.31 -5.93 -29.46
N ILE A 21 -6.89 -6.21 -30.70
CA ILE A 21 -6.13 -5.25 -31.54
C ILE A 21 -7.02 -4.12 -32.02
N SER A 22 -8.28 -4.41 -32.40
CA SER A 22 -9.20 -3.41 -32.98
C SER A 22 -9.91 -2.57 -31.92
N ARG A 23 -9.52 -2.65 -30.64
CA ARG A 23 -10.18 -1.92 -29.55
C ARG A 23 -9.94 -0.41 -29.74
N LYS A 24 -10.96 0.32 -30.19
CA LYS A 24 -10.94 1.78 -30.21
C LYS A 24 -10.97 2.31 -28.77
N PRO A 25 -10.20 3.36 -28.43
CA PRO A 25 -10.30 4.01 -27.13
C PRO A 25 -11.72 4.57 -26.96
N GLU A 26 -12.38 4.21 -25.85
CA GLU A 26 -13.66 4.83 -25.50
C GLU A 26 -13.44 6.27 -25.05
N ASN A 27 -14.39 7.16 -25.37
CA ASN A 27 -14.33 8.55 -24.95
C ASN A 27 -14.94 8.69 -23.54
N TYR A 28 -14.09 8.74 -22.52
CA TYR A 28 -14.49 9.01 -21.14
C TYR A 28 -14.60 10.53 -20.93
N SER A 29 -15.65 11.15 -21.47
CA SER A 29 -15.82 12.61 -21.53
C SER A 29 -16.33 13.26 -20.22
N GLN A 30 -16.43 12.52 -19.12
CA GLN A 30 -16.92 13.08 -17.86
C GLN A 30 -15.77 13.78 -17.11
N SER A 31 -15.88 15.10 -16.99
CA SER A 31 -14.97 15.94 -16.20
C SER A 31 -15.69 16.62 -15.05
N GLY A 32 -14.98 16.88 -13.95
CA GLY A 32 -15.49 17.62 -12.80
C GLY A 32 -16.13 16.71 -11.74
N THR A 33 -16.76 17.33 -10.74
CA THR A 33 -17.25 16.63 -9.53
C THR A 33 -18.39 15.66 -9.81
N ASP A 34 -18.24 14.39 -9.40
CA ASP A 34 -19.37 13.46 -9.30
C ASP A 34 -20.14 13.72 -8.00
N LYS A 35 -21.32 14.33 -8.15
CA LYS A 35 -22.20 14.73 -7.04
C LYS A 35 -22.63 13.57 -6.15
N TRP A 36 -22.75 12.36 -6.71
CA TRP A 36 -23.14 11.18 -5.94
C TRP A 36 -21.99 10.65 -5.12
N ILE A 37 -20.79 10.60 -5.69
CA ILE A 37 -19.59 10.15 -4.99
C ILE A 37 -19.30 11.10 -3.82
N ILE A 38 -19.17 12.41 -4.10
CA ILE A 38 -18.86 13.39 -3.05
C ILE A 38 -20.00 13.52 -2.02
N GLY A 39 -21.26 13.44 -2.48
CA GLY A 39 -22.42 13.57 -1.62
C GLY A 39 -22.55 12.41 -0.64
N ILE A 40 -22.43 11.16 -1.11
CA ILE A 40 -22.57 9.98 -0.25
C ILE A 40 -21.32 9.79 0.62
N ALA A 41 -20.12 9.81 0.04
CA ALA A 41 -18.89 9.63 0.80
C ALA A 41 -18.71 10.76 1.82
N GLY A 42 -18.99 12.01 1.41
CA GLY A 42 -18.94 13.17 2.29
C GLY A 42 -19.98 13.11 3.40
N ALA A 43 -21.22 12.68 3.12
CA ALA A 43 -22.23 12.48 4.15
C ALA A 43 -21.79 11.43 5.19
N ILE A 44 -21.26 10.29 4.75
CA ILE A 44 -20.75 9.24 5.65
C ILE A 44 -19.61 9.79 6.52
N ALA A 45 -18.65 10.49 5.92
CA ALA A 45 -17.52 11.09 6.65
C ALA A 45 -18.00 12.10 7.70
N ILE A 46 -18.88 13.03 7.31
CA ILE A 46 -19.40 14.06 8.21
C ILE A 46 -20.28 13.45 9.31
N SER A 47 -21.14 12.48 9.00
CA SER A 47 -21.93 11.76 10.01
C SER A 47 -21.05 11.04 11.02
N PHE A 48 -19.97 10.40 10.56
CA PHE A 48 -19.00 9.76 11.44
C PHE A 48 -18.29 10.78 12.34
N ILE A 49 -17.85 11.92 11.78
CA ILE A 49 -17.21 13.01 12.53
C ILE A 49 -18.15 13.56 13.59
N ILE A 50 -19.40 13.86 13.23
CA ILE A 50 -20.42 14.38 14.15
C ILE A 50 -20.68 13.38 15.28
N TRP A 51 -20.87 12.10 14.96
CA TRP A 51 -21.11 11.07 15.97
C TRP A 51 -19.92 10.95 16.94
N GLY A 52 -18.70 10.92 16.40
CA GLY A 52 -17.50 10.80 17.20
C GLY A 52 -17.24 11.96 18.15
N PHE A 53 -17.52 13.20 17.75
CA PHE A 53 -17.42 14.35 18.65
C PHE A 53 -18.61 14.47 19.61
N ALA A 54 -19.81 14.04 19.20
CA ALA A 54 -20.99 14.10 20.06
C ALA A 54 -20.99 13.02 21.15
N SER A 55 -20.45 11.83 20.86
CA SER A 55 -20.34 10.71 21.79
C SER A 55 -19.11 9.85 21.50
N PRO A 56 -17.91 10.29 21.94
CA PRO A 56 -16.68 9.49 21.78
C PRO A 56 -16.78 8.10 22.41
N GLU A 57 -17.33 8.01 23.62
CA GLU A 57 -17.53 6.75 24.34
C GLU A 57 -18.48 5.81 23.57
N GLY A 58 -19.62 6.33 23.08
CA GLY A 58 -20.57 5.54 22.31
C GLY A 58 -19.97 5.01 21.00
N LEU A 59 -19.13 5.81 20.33
CA LEU A 59 -18.36 5.38 19.16
C LEU A 59 -17.34 4.30 19.54
N GLY A 60 -16.62 4.45 20.66
CA GLY A 60 -15.64 3.47 21.15
C GLY A 60 -16.26 2.11 21.47
N VAL A 61 -17.42 2.09 22.14
CA VAL A 61 -18.19 0.87 22.42
C VAL A 61 -18.63 0.20 21.12
N ALA A 62 -19.18 0.96 20.18
CA ALA A 62 -19.62 0.42 18.89
C ALA A 62 -18.44 -0.11 18.05
N ALA A 63 -17.31 0.60 18.03
CA ALA A 63 -16.09 0.18 17.33
C ALA A 63 -15.51 -1.12 17.92
N SER A 64 -15.53 -1.27 19.24
CA SER A 64 -15.05 -2.47 19.92
C SER A 64 -15.96 -3.67 19.63
N ALA A 65 -17.28 -3.52 19.75
CA ALA A 65 -18.23 -4.56 19.39
C ALA A 65 -18.14 -4.96 17.90
N ALA A 66 -17.93 -3.99 17.01
CA ALA A 66 -17.72 -4.25 15.59
C ALA A 66 -16.39 -4.98 15.34
N LEU A 67 -15.31 -4.60 16.03
CA LEU A 67 -14.03 -5.31 15.97
C LEU A 67 -14.20 -6.77 16.37
N ASP A 68 -14.84 -7.04 17.51
CA ASP A 68 -15.05 -8.40 18.01
C ASP A 68 -15.80 -9.25 16.97
N TRP A 69 -16.82 -8.67 16.34
CA TRP A 69 -17.54 -9.32 15.25
C TRP A 69 -16.62 -9.60 14.05
N VAL A 70 -15.83 -8.62 13.61
CA VAL A 70 -14.90 -8.77 12.48
C VAL A 70 -13.86 -9.85 12.80
N MET A 71 -13.24 -9.82 13.96
CA MET A 71 -12.21 -10.80 14.34
C MET A 71 -12.78 -12.21 14.45
N THR A 72 -13.97 -12.36 15.03
CA THR A 72 -14.63 -13.67 15.20
C THR A 72 -15.06 -14.27 13.86
N ASN A 73 -15.63 -13.47 12.95
CA ASN A 73 -16.28 -13.98 11.74
C ASN A 73 -15.38 -13.91 10.50
N THR A 74 -14.53 -12.89 10.41
CA THR A 74 -13.76 -12.55 9.20
C THR A 74 -12.28 -12.31 9.45
N GLY A 75 -11.74 -12.53 10.65
CA GLY A 75 -10.30 -12.40 10.92
C GLY A 75 -9.43 -13.28 10.01
N TRP A 76 -9.90 -14.49 9.71
CA TRP A 76 -9.24 -15.40 8.75
C TRP A 76 -9.18 -14.84 7.32
N LEU A 77 -10.14 -13.99 6.93
CA LEU A 77 -10.20 -13.40 5.60
C LEU A 77 -9.02 -12.45 5.41
N PHE A 78 -8.67 -11.64 6.41
CA PHE A 78 -7.52 -10.73 6.33
C PHE A 78 -6.20 -11.51 6.16
N VAL A 79 -5.98 -12.54 6.97
CA VAL A 79 -4.77 -13.38 6.91
C VAL A 79 -4.67 -14.07 5.55
N SER A 80 -5.75 -14.72 5.12
CA SER A 80 -5.78 -15.47 3.86
C SER A 80 -5.66 -14.54 2.65
N ALA A 81 -6.32 -13.38 2.68
CA ALA A 81 -6.25 -12.38 1.62
C ALA A 81 -4.83 -11.82 1.49
N ALA A 82 -4.14 -11.51 2.61
CA ALA A 82 -2.78 -11.01 2.57
C ALA A 82 -1.81 -12.01 1.92
N ALA A 83 -1.89 -13.29 2.30
CA ALA A 83 -1.11 -14.36 1.67
C ALA A 83 -1.46 -14.55 0.19
N PHE A 84 -2.74 -14.49 -0.15
CA PHE A 84 -3.21 -14.56 -1.54
C PHE A 84 -2.68 -13.38 -2.37
N PHE A 85 -2.74 -12.16 -1.85
CA PHE A 85 -2.27 -10.95 -2.53
C PHE A 85 -0.78 -11.02 -2.84
N ALA A 86 0.03 -11.39 -1.84
CA ALA A 86 1.47 -11.60 -2.01
C ALA A 86 1.77 -12.64 -3.09
N THR A 87 1.10 -13.78 -3.04
CA THR A 87 1.26 -14.86 -4.02
C THR A 87 0.81 -14.41 -5.41
N PHE A 88 -0.33 -13.73 -5.52
CA PHE A 88 -0.93 -13.30 -6.77
C PHE A 88 0.00 -12.38 -7.58
N VAL A 89 0.55 -11.34 -6.96
CA VAL A 89 1.43 -10.40 -7.69
C VAL A 89 2.72 -11.06 -8.14
N VAL A 90 3.27 -11.96 -7.33
CA VAL A 90 4.44 -12.76 -7.68
C VAL A 90 4.13 -13.64 -8.89
N VAL A 91 3.02 -14.39 -8.86
CA VAL A 91 2.57 -15.21 -9.98
C VAL A 91 2.40 -14.37 -11.25
N VAL A 92 1.76 -13.20 -11.15
CA VAL A 92 1.57 -12.30 -12.30
C VAL A 92 2.91 -11.83 -12.89
N ALA A 93 3.90 -11.51 -12.05
CA ALA A 93 5.23 -11.06 -12.51
C ALA A 93 6.05 -12.17 -13.20
N PHE A 94 5.91 -13.42 -12.75
CA PHE A 94 6.61 -14.58 -13.33
C PHE A 94 5.90 -15.16 -14.55
N ASN A 95 4.59 -14.98 -14.66
CA ASN A 95 3.81 -15.41 -15.83
C ASN A 95 4.20 -14.62 -17.11
N SER A 96 3.65 -15.02 -18.25
CA SER A 96 3.73 -14.32 -19.54
C SER A 96 3.26 -12.86 -19.45
N PHE A 97 2.36 -12.56 -18.50
CA PHE A 97 1.92 -11.21 -18.16
C PHE A 97 3.07 -10.28 -17.79
N GLY A 98 4.13 -10.79 -17.15
CA GLY A 98 5.28 -9.99 -16.72
C GLY A 98 5.98 -9.21 -17.85
N ARG A 99 5.78 -9.60 -19.11
CA ARG A 99 6.36 -8.93 -20.30
C ARG A 99 5.53 -7.76 -20.81
N ILE A 100 4.28 -7.61 -20.38
CA ILE A 100 3.40 -6.55 -20.84
C ILE A 100 3.94 -5.19 -20.34
N PRO A 101 4.12 -4.19 -21.22
CA PRO A 101 4.46 -2.83 -20.80
C PRO A 101 3.22 -2.10 -20.24
N LEU A 102 3.40 -1.35 -19.15
CA LEU A 102 2.41 -0.46 -18.55
C LEU A 102 2.31 0.84 -19.35
N GLY A 103 1.80 0.73 -20.57
CA GLY A 103 1.77 1.77 -21.57
C GLY A 103 1.50 1.19 -22.97
N LYS A 104 1.73 1.98 -24.00
CA LYS A 104 1.69 1.53 -25.38
C LYS A 104 2.87 0.59 -25.69
N ASP A 105 2.73 -0.24 -26.72
CA ASP A 105 3.83 -1.07 -27.19
C ASP A 105 5.02 -0.19 -27.62
N GLY A 106 6.22 -0.52 -27.11
CA GLY A 106 7.44 0.26 -27.37
C GLY A 106 7.58 1.57 -26.58
N GLU A 107 6.60 1.93 -25.73
CA GLU A 107 6.70 3.11 -24.87
C GLU A 107 7.83 2.95 -23.85
N LYS A 108 8.75 3.91 -23.80
CA LYS A 108 9.87 3.92 -22.84
C LYS A 108 9.40 4.40 -21.46
N PRO A 109 10.09 4.00 -20.37
CA PRO A 109 9.80 4.52 -19.04
C PRO A 109 9.84 6.04 -18.98
N GLN A 110 8.83 6.66 -18.39
CA GLN A 110 8.76 8.11 -18.22
C GLN A 110 9.88 8.64 -17.31
N PHE A 111 10.21 7.86 -16.27
CA PHE A 111 11.29 8.17 -15.32
C PHE A 111 12.45 7.20 -15.46
N SER A 112 13.67 7.71 -15.31
CA SER A 112 14.88 6.89 -15.24
C SER A 112 14.78 5.89 -14.09
N THR A 113 15.49 4.76 -14.19
CA THR A 113 15.44 3.70 -13.14
C THR A 113 15.89 4.21 -11.80
N THR A 114 16.91 5.06 -11.74
CA THR A 114 17.39 5.66 -10.50
C THR A 114 16.34 6.58 -9.88
N SER A 115 15.73 7.47 -10.68
CA SER A 115 14.67 8.36 -10.21
C SER A 115 13.46 7.58 -9.71
N TRP A 116 13.05 6.54 -10.42
CA TRP A 116 11.94 5.68 -10.03
C TRP A 116 12.19 4.95 -8.70
N ILE A 117 13.38 4.38 -8.50
CA ILE A 117 13.80 3.76 -7.24
C ILE A 117 13.82 4.79 -6.11
N SER A 118 14.36 5.99 -6.34
CA SER A 118 14.39 7.06 -5.34
C SER A 118 12.99 7.53 -4.94
N MET A 119 12.05 7.61 -5.90
CA MET A 119 10.66 7.95 -5.60
C MET A 119 9.98 6.86 -4.76
N MET A 120 10.21 5.57 -5.07
CA MET A 120 9.71 4.46 -4.25
C MET A 120 10.29 4.45 -2.83
N PHE A 121 11.58 4.75 -2.70
CA PHE A 121 12.24 4.94 -1.42
C PHE A 121 11.54 6.04 -0.60
N ALA A 122 11.21 7.16 -1.25
CA ALA A 122 10.48 8.26 -0.61
C ALA A 122 9.06 7.87 -0.16
N THR A 123 8.36 7.06 -0.96
CA THR A 123 7.00 6.58 -0.63
C THR A 123 6.98 5.54 0.49
N GLY A 124 8.05 4.76 0.64
CA GLY A 124 8.16 3.73 1.69
C GLY A 124 8.44 4.26 3.08
N MET A 125 8.86 5.52 3.19
CA MET A 125 9.16 6.17 4.46
C MET A 125 7.95 6.99 4.93
N GLY A 126 7.46 6.70 6.13
CA GLY A 126 6.31 7.40 6.70
C GLY A 126 6.20 7.24 8.20
N ILE A 127 5.16 7.85 8.77
CA ILE A 127 4.89 7.85 10.22
C ILE A 127 4.93 6.45 10.81
N GLY A 128 4.39 5.45 10.10
CA GLY A 128 4.38 4.08 10.57
C GLY A 128 5.77 3.50 10.88
N LEU A 129 6.77 3.75 10.02
CA LEU A 129 8.15 3.30 10.26
C LEU A 129 8.75 4.00 11.48
N VAL A 130 8.43 5.28 11.69
CA VAL A 130 8.94 6.05 12.84
C VAL A 130 8.25 5.59 14.14
N PHE A 131 6.94 5.35 14.11
CA PHE A 131 6.13 4.95 15.25
C PHE A 131 6.47 3.54 15.75
N TYR A 132 6.43 2.56 14.85
CA TYR A 132 6.66 1.16 15.20
C TYR A 132 8.13 0.75 15.11
N GLY A 133 9.00 1.61 14.56
CA GLY A 133 10.41 1.33 14.26
C GLY A 133 11.22 0.76 15.42
N VAL A 134 10.94 1.25 16.64
CA VAL A 134 11.54 0.76 17.88
C VAL A 134 10.57 -0.16 18.62
N GLY A 135 9.33 0.31 18.83
CA GLY A 135 8.37 -0.32 19.73
C GLY A 135 7.97 -1.74 19.32
N GLU A 136 7.75 -2.01 18.03
CA GLU A 136 7.26 -3.32 17.59
C GLU A 136 8.33 -4.43 17.72
N PRO A 137 9.56 -4.28 17.18
CA PRO A 137 10.61 -5.26 17.39
C PRO A 137 10.93 -5.48 18.87
N LEU A 138 11.00 -4.40 19.65
CA LEU A 138 11.27 -4.49 21.08
C LEU A 138 10.14 -5.22 21.81
N PHE A 139 8.88 -4.94 21.48
CA PHE A 139 7.72 -5.65 22.03
C PHE A 139 7.78 -7.13 21.70
N PHE A 140 8.05 -7.50 20.44
CA PHE A 140 8.14 -8.91 20.06
C PHE A 140 9.39 -9.61 20.60
N TYR A 141 10.46 -8.89 20.94
CA TYR A 141 11.58 -9.48 21.66
C TYR A 141 11.17 -9.82 23.10
N MET A 142 10.48 -8.91 23.78
CA MET A 142 10.03 -9.10 25.18
C MET A 142 8.86 -10.09 25.30
N SER A 143 7.94 -10.08 24.34
CA SER A 143 6.77 -10.95 24.26
C SER A 143 6.56 -11.39 22.80
N PRO A 144 7.27 -12.44 22.37
CA PRO A 144 7.16 -12.98 21.02
C PRO A 144 5.73 -13.42 20.70
N PRO A 145 5.40 -13.55 19.40
CA PRO A 145 4.08 -13.99 19.03
C PRO A 145 3.70 -15.33 19.67
N PRO A 146 2.44 -15.52 20.12
CA PRO A 146 2.04 -16.74 20.83
C PRO A 146 2.37 -18.01 20.06
N GLY A 147 2.86 -19.03 20.78
CA GLY A 147 3.24 -20.33 20.22
C GLY A 147 4.54 -20.34 19.41
N THR A 148 5.44 -19.37 19.64
CA THR A 148 6.77 -19.33 19.01
C THR A 148 7.89 -19.67 19.97
N VAL A 149 8.49 -18.68 20.62
CA VAL A 149 9.64 -18.78 21.53
C VAL A 149 9.41 -17.95 22.79
N ASP A 150 10.21 -18.18 23.81
CA ASP A 150 10.18 -17.39 25.04
C ASP A 150 10.80 -16.01 24.81
N GLY A 151 10.22 -14.98 25.44
CA GLY A 151 10.69 -13.60 25.36
C GLY A 151 12.00 -13.36 26.11
N SER A 152 12.68 -12.28 25.73
CA SER A 152 14.01 -11.91 26.25
C SER A 152 15.05 -13.03 26.13
N THR A 153 15.02 -13.76 25.02
CA THR A 153 15.99 -14.82 24.68
C THR A 153 16.72 -14.53 23.37
N ASP A 154 17.87 -15.18 23.15
CA ASP A 154 18.61 -15.05 21.89
C ASP A 154 17.77 -15.51 20.68
N ALA A 155 16.87 -16.48 20.86
CA ALA A 155 15.95 -16.92 19.82
C ALA A 155 14.83 -15.89 19.53
N ALA A 156 14.40 -15.15 20.55
CA ALA A 156 13.38 -14.10 20.42
C ALA A 156 13.81 -12.98 19.46
N LEU A 157 15.11 -12.67 19.37
CA LEU A 157 15.62 -11.67 18.42
C LEU A 157 15.22 -12.01 16.98
N GLY A 158 15.46 -13.25 16.56
CA GLY A 158 15.16 -13.71 15.20
C GLY A 158 13.66 -13.67 14.91
N THR A 159 12.84 -14.21 15.83
CA THR A 159 11.38 -14.20 15.70
C THR A 159 10.79 -12.80 15.72
N ALA A 160 11.31 -11.90 16.57
CA ALA A 160 10.87 -10.51 16.64
C ALA A 160 11.12 -9.78 15.33
N MET A 161 12.37 -9.82 14.85
CA MET A 161 12.73 -9.18 13.59
C MET A 161 12.02 -9.82 12.39
N GLY A 162 11.92 -11.16 12.35
CA GLY A 162 11.18 -11.87 11.31
C GLY A 162 9.70 -11.48 11.25
N THR A 163 9.05 -11.37 12.41
CA THR A 163 7.65 -10.94 12.52
C THR A 163 7.46 -9.49 12.08
N THR A 164 8.36 -8.59 12.48
CA THR A 164 8.33 -7.21 12.01
C THR A 164 8.52 -7.14 10.49
N LEU A 165 9.49 -7.85 9.92
CA LEU A 165 9.64 -7.88 8.46
C LEU A 165 8.40 -8.40 7.76
N PHE A 166 7.71 -9.39 8.33
CA PHE A 166 6.44 -9.88 7.79
C PHE A 166 5.37 -8.79 7.69
N HIS A 167 5.25 -7.94 8.70
CA HIS A 167 4.25 -6.85 8.68
C HIS A 167 4.61 -5.68 7.75
N TRP A 168 5.89 -5.45 7.45
CA TRP A 168 6.35 -4.22 6.78
C TRP A 168 7.03 -4.40 5.42
N THR A 169 7.29 -5.63 4.98
CA THR A 169 7.98 -5.92 3.70
C THR A 169 7.02 -6.46 2.63
N LEU A 170 7.18 -7.70 2.18
CA LEU A 170 6.59 -8.17 0.92
C LEU A 170 5.05 -8.08 0.88
N PHE A 171 4.38 -8.28 2.01
CA PHE A 171 2.93 -8.35 2.09
C PHE A 171 2.22 -6.99 1.91
N PRO A 172 2.56 -5.91 2.65
CA PRO A 172 2.00 -4.59 2.36
C PRO A 172 2.32 -4.13 0.93
N TRP A 173 3.57 -4.32 0.49
CA TRP A 173 3.99 -3.90 -0.85
C TRP A 173 3.29 -4.69 -1.96
N ALA A 174 2.92 -5.94 -1.72
CA ALA A 174 2.07 -6.69 -2.63
C ALA A 174 0.65 -6.11 -2.73
N MET A 175 0.04 -5.71 -1.62
CA MET A 175 -1.28 -5.04 -1.62
C MET A 175 -1.25 -3.77 -2.45
N TYR A 176 -0.19 -2.98 -2.31
CA TYR A 176 0.03 -1.77 -3.12
C TYR A 176 0.31 -2.08 -4.58
N ALA A 177 1.10 -3.13 -4.86
CA ALA A 177 1.37 -3.59 -6.21
C ALA A 177 0.10 -4.04 -6.94
N ILE A 178 -0.88 -4.68 -6.27
CA ILE A 178 -2.16 -5.05 -6.90
C ILE A 178 -2.87 -3.81 -7.42
N VAL A 179 -3.06 -2.81 -6.55
CA VAL A 179 -3.78 -1.60 -6.92
C VAL A 179 -3.00 -0.81 -7.96
N GLY A 180 -1.69 -0.64 -7.77
CA GLY A 180 -0.86 0.09 -8.70
C GLY A 180 -0.77 -0.58 -10.07
N LEU A 181 -0.70 -1.91 -10.12
CA LEU A 181 -0.75 -2.68 -11.36
C LEU A 181 -2.09 -2.51 -12.07
N GLY A 182 -3.19 -2.69 -11.33
CA GLY A 182 -4.54 -2.52 -11.88
C GLY A 182 -4.73 -1.12 -12.46
N MET A 183 -4.30 -0.09 -11.72
CA MET A 183 -4.44 1.30 -12.13
C MET A 183 -3.54 1.64 -13.32
N ALA A 184 -2.27 1.24 -13.28
CA ALA A 184 -1.31 1.51 -14.36
C ALA A 184 -1.72 0.80 -15.66
N TYR A 185 -2.17 -0.45 -15.57
CA TYR A 185 -2.68 -1.18 -16.72
C TYR A 185 -3.98 -0.54 -17.25
N SER A 186 -4.96 -0.30 -16.39
CA SER A 186 -6.23 0.32 -16.75
C SER A 186 -6.03 1.68 -17.44
N CYS A 187 -5.15 2.53 -16.91
CA CYS A 187 -4.96 3.88 -17.45
C CYS A 187 -4.01 3.91 -18.64
N TYR A 188 -2.82 3.34 -18.52
CA TYR A 188 -1.76 3.53 -19.52
C TYR A 188 -1.78 2.50 -20.63
N ARG A 189 -2.20 1.26 -20.33
CA ARG A 189 -2.34 0.21 -21.35
C ARG A 189 -3.70 0.29 -22.03
N MET A 190 -4.77 0.46 -21.25
CA MET A 190 -6.16 0.39 -21.75
C MET A 190 -6.81 1.75 -22.02
N GLY A 191 -6.19 2.86 -21.60
CA GLY A 191 -6.71 4.22 -21.84
C GLY A 191 -7.96 4.58 -21.02
N ARG A 192 -8.23 3.86 -19.92
CA ARG A 192 -9.39 4.10 -19.04
C ARG A 192 -9.11 5.27 -18.07
N PRO A 193 -10.15 5.91 -17.50
CA PRO A 193 -9.95 7.00 -16.55
C PRO A 193 -9.27 6.50 -15.26
N GLN A 194 -8.63 7.42 -14.54
CA GLN A 194 -7.97 7.17 -13.24
C GLN A 194 -8.99 6.98 -12.10
N LEU A 195 -9.98 6.11 -12.32
CA LEU A 195 -11.02 5.74 -11.36
C LEU A 195 -10.80 4.31 -10.89
N PHE A 196 -11.09 4.07 -9.61
CA PHE A 196 -10.97 2.74 -9.04
C PHE A 196 -11.94 1.75 -9.73
N SER A 197 -13.16 2.22 -10.02
CA SER A 197 -14.18 1.48 -10.78
C SER A 197 -13.73 1.04 -12.16
N ALA A 198 -12.85 1.80 -12.83
CA ALA A 198 -12.41 1.51 -14.20
C ALA A 198 -11.56 0.25 -14.31
N MET A 199 -10.90 -0.16 -13.21
CA MET A 199 -10.17 -1.42 -13.16
C MET A 199 -11.10 -2.65 -13.23
N PHE A 200 -12.40 -2.48 -12.96
CA PHE A 200 -13.38 -3.57 -12.92
C PHE A 200 -14.21 -3.73 -14.21
N VAL A 201 -13.96 -2.91 -15.22
CA VAL A 201 -14.51 -3.06 -16.59
C VAL A 201 -14.40 -4.49 -17.14
N PRO A 202 -13.35 -5.29 -16.88
CA PRO A 202 -13.27 -6.64 -17.43
C PRO A 202 -14.35 -7.57 -16.88
N ILE A 203 -14.78 -7.34 -15.64
CA ILE A 203 -15.80 -8.15 -14.97
C ILE A 203 -17.19 -7.62 -15.32
N PHE A 204 -17.41 -6.32 -15.15
CA PHE A 204 -18.75 -5.71 -15.16
C PHE A 204 -19.07 -4.92 -16.44
N GLY A 205 -18.13 -4.82 -17.38
CA GLY A 205 -18.24 -4.02 -18.60
C GLY A 205 -18.08 -2.52 -18.37
N GLU A 206 -18.07 -1.74 -19.45
CA GLU A 206 -17.79 -0.29 -19.44
C GLU A 206 -18.80 0.53 -18.63
N ARG A 207 -20.03 0.04 -18.51
CA ARG A 207 -21.08 0.69 -17.70
C ARG A 207 -20.69 0.82 -16.23
N VAL A 208 -19.77 -0.01 -15.72
CA VAL A 208 -19.34 0.06 -14.33
C VAL A 208 -18.63 1.38 -14.04
N VAL A 209 -17.95 2.00 -15.00
CA VAL A 209 -17.12 3.20 -14.77
C VAL A 209 -17.93 4.33 -14.13
N HIS A 210 -19.14 4.58 -14.67
CA HIS A 210 -20.04 5.67 -14.24
C HIS A 210 -21.37 5.18 -13.63
N GLY A 211 -21.61 3.87 -13.62
CA GLY A 211 -22.81 3.26 -13.05
C GLY A 211 -22.81 3.24 -11.52
N ALA A 212 -23.98 2.94 -10.93
CA ALA A 212 -24.14 2.88 -9.47
C ALA A 212 -23.11 1.96 -8.79
N GLY A 213 -22.85 0.77 -9.37
CA GLY A 213 -21.86 -0.17 -8.84
C GLY A 213 -20.43 0.39 -8.82
N GLY A 214 -19.99 1.11 -9.85
CA GLY A 214 -18.66 1.73 -9.83
C GLY A 214 -18.56 2.92 -8.90
N ARG A 215 -19.64 3.72 -8.78
CA ARG A 215 -19.72 4.76 -7.76
C ARG A 215 -19.55 4.18 -6.36
N THR A 216 -20.17 3.03 -6.05
CA THR A 216 -19.95 2.32 -4.79
C THR A 216 -18.48 1.92 -4.60
N ILE A 217 -17.83 1.37 -5.63
CA ILE A 217 -16.39 1.02 -5.57
C ILE A 217 -15.53 2.26 -5.27
N ASN A 218 -15.79 3.38 -5.95
CA ASN A 218 -15.05 4.63 -5.74
C ASN A 218 -15.32 5.21 -4.35
N ILE A 219 -16.55 5.16 -3.84
CA ILE A 219 -16.90 5.58 -2.48
C ILE A 219 -16.15 4.73 -1.45
N LEU A 220 -16.13 3.41 -1.60
CA LEU A 220 -15.39 2.52 -0.71
C LEU A 220 -13.88 2.80 -0.75
N ALA A 221 -13.31 3.11 -1.92
CA ALA A 221 -11.91 3.51 -2.05
C ALA A 221 -11.61 4.85 -1.33
N ILE A 222 -12.53 5.82 -1.41
CA ILE A 222 -12.42 7.09 -0.67
C ILE A 222 -12.48 6.84 0.83
N LEU A 223 -13.45 6.07 1.32
CA LEU A 223 -13.59 5.79 2.75
C LEU A 223 -12.41 4.99 3.29
N ALA A 224 -11.93 3.99 2.55
CA ALA A 224 -10.71 3.26 2.88
C ALA A 224 -9.51 4.23 3.02
N THR A 225 -9.32 5.12 2.05
CA THR A 225 -8.25 6.13 2.09
C THR A 225 -8.41 7.07 3.28
N LEU A 226 -9.64 7.50 3.59
CA LEU A 226 -9.95 8.41 4.70
C LEU A 226 -9.55 7.80 6.05
N PHE A 227 -10.06 6.62 6.38
CA PHE A 227 -9.79 5.96 7.67
C PHE A 227 -8.35 5.47 7.78
N GLY A 228 -7.77 4.98 6.68
CA GLY A 228 -6.37 4.57 6.65
C GLY A 228 -5.40 5.74 6.87
N SER A 229 -5.66 6.87 6.23
CA SER A 229 -4.85 8.08 6.41
C SER A 229 -5.03 8.67 7.80
N ALA A 230 -6.27 8.68 8.31
CA ALA A 230 -6.58 9.16 9.65
C ALA A 230 -5.85 8.36 10.74
N CYS A 231 -5.74 7.03 10.57
CA CYS A 231 -4.93 6.18 11.45
C CYS A 231 -3.48 6.65 11.51
N SER A 232 -2.82 6.78 10.35
CA SER A 232 -1.41 7.20 10.27
C SER A 232 -1.19 8.59 10.88
N LEU A 233 -2.10 9.53 10.63
CA LEU A 233 -2.04 10.88 11.18
C LEU A 233 -2.23 10.88 12.70
N GLY A 234 -3.16 10.07 13.21
CA GLY A 234 -3.35 9.87 14.65
C GLY A 234 -2.11 9.32 15.34
N LEU A 235 -1.46 8.30 14.74
CA LEU A 235 -0.18 7.77 15.21
C LEU A 235 0.90 8.85 15.27
N GLY A 236 0.99 9.71 14.25
CA GLY A 236 1.96 10.79 14.22
C GLY A 236 1.72 11.83 15.32
N ALA A 237 0.47 12.16 15.60
CA ALA A 237 0.12 13.08 16.67
C ALA A 237 0.43 12.48 18.05
N LEU A 238 0.13 11.20 18.27
CA LEU A 238 0.50 10.46 19.48
C LEU A 238 2.02 10.46 19.68
N GLN A 239 2.79 10.29 18.61
CA GLN A 239 4.24 10.31 18.71
C GLN A 239 4.82 11.71 18.97
N ILE A 240 4.23 12.76 18.39
CA ILE A 240 4.62 14.14 18.72
C ILE A 240 4.34 14.43 20.20
N ALA A 241 3.21 13.95 20.72
CA ALA A 241 2.89 14.03 22.14
C ALA A 241 3.94 13.33 23.01
N GLY A 242 4.33 12.09 22.67
CA GLY A 242 5.43 11.40 23.36
C GLY A 242 6.77 12.14 23.29
N GLY A 243 7.06 12.81 22.17
CA GLY A 243 8.25 13.66 22.05
C GLY A 243 8.23 14.90 22.95
N ILE A 244 7.05 15.47 23.20
CA ILE A 244 6.86 16.58 24.15
C ILE A 244 7.12 16.09 25.59
N GLU A 245 6.64 14.89 25.92
CA GLU A 245 6.85 14.26 27.23
C GLU A 245 8.31 13.90 27.47
N SER A 246 8.93 13.15 26.55
CA SER A 246 10.35 12.77 26.65
C SER A 246 11.27 14.00 26.61
N GLY A 247 10.84 15.10 26.00
CA GLY A 247 11.57 16.37 26.01
C GLY A 247 11.48 17.14 27.34
N GLY A 248 10.65 16.69 28.29
CA GLY A 248 10.46 17.34 29.60
C GLY A 248 9.64 18.63 29.55
N PHE A 249 8.94 18.91 28.44
CA PHE A 249 8.14 20.14 28.29
C PHE A 249 6.80 20.06 29.01
N MET A 250 6.21 18.86 29.08
CA MET A 250 4.94 18.60 29.75
C MET A 250 4.89 17.14 30.22
N SER A 251 4.24 16.86 31.34
CA SER A 251 4.00 15.50 31.85
C SER A 251 2.51 15.13 31.72
N ASN A 252 2.20 13.86 31.42
CA ASN A 252 0.84 13.33 31.33
C ASN A 252 0.01 13.99 30.22
N VAL A 253 0.54 13.93 28.99
CA VAL A 253 -0.12 14.39 27.78
C VAL A 253 -1.32 13.50 27.48
N GLY A 254 -2.51 14.00 27.84
CA GLY A 254 -3.78 13.32 27.55
C GLY A 254 -4.29 13.53 26.13
N SER A 255 -5.33 12.78 25.76
CA SER A 255 -5.97 12.81 24.44
C SER A 255 -6.36 14.21 23.95
N SER A 256 -6.69 15.14 24.85
CA SER A 256 -7.05 16.53 24.52
C SER A 256 -5.91 17.31 23.84
N LEU A 257 -4.67 17.19 24.31
CA LEU A 257 -3.53 17.84 23.67
C LEU A 257 -3.21 17.18 22.33
N VAL A 258 -3.37 15.86 22.21
CA VAL A 258 -3.17 15.17 20.93
C VAL A 258 -4.17 15.66 19.88
N VAL A 259 -5.42 15.89 20.25
CA VAL A 259 -6.43 16.51 19.37
C VAL A 259 -6.01 17.92 18.95
N VAL A 260 -5.43 18.72 19.86
CA VAL A 260 -4.89 20.05 19.52
C VAL A 260 -3.71 19.94 18.55
N ILE A 261 -2.80 18.97 18.73
CA ILE A 261 -1.71 18.71 17.80
C ILE A 261 -2.26 18.37 16.41
N ILE A 262 -3.24 17.47 16.32
CA ILE A 262 -3.92 17.12 15.06
C ILE A 262 -4.54 18.37 14.42
N ALA A 263 -5.24 19.21 15.20
CA ALA A 263 -5.87 20.42 14.70
C ALA A 263 -4.84 21.41 14.14
N ILE A 264 -3.71 21.62 14.83
CA ILE A 264 -2.62 22.49 14.37
C ILE A 264 -2.01 21.96 13.07
N LEU A 265 -1.65 20.68 13.02
CA LEU A 265 -1.04 20.08 11.83
C LEU A 265 -2.01 20.05 10.64
N THR A 266 -3.30 19.82 10.89
CA THR A 266 -4.35 19.90 9.88
C THR A 266 -4.49 21.33 9.36
N ALA A 267 -4.45 22.34 10.23
CA ALA A 267 -4.49 23.74 9.82
C ALA A 267 -3.26 24.13 8.97
N LEU A 268 -2.06 23.65 9.33
CA LEU A 268 -0.84 23.85 8.54
C LEU A 268 -0.96 23.21 7.15
N PHE A 269 -1.48 21.99 7.07
CA PHE A 269 -1.79 21.35 5.80
C PHE A 269 -2.80 22.18 4.97
N VAL A 270 -3.92 22.60 5.56
CA VAL A 270 -4.94 23.38 4.84
C VAL A 270 -4.36 24.70 4.34
N ALA A 271 -3.55 25.39 5.14
CA ALA A 271 -2.84 26.60 4.72
C ALA A 271 -1.90 26.33 3.51
N SER A 272 -1.19 25.20 3.52
CA SER A 272 -0.37 24.74 2.40
C SER A 272 -1.20 24.47 1.13
N ALA A 273 -2.32 23.75 1.26
CA ALA A 273 -3.21 23.43 0.15
C ALA A 273 -3.86 24.69 -0.48
N VAL A 274 -4.28 25.65 0.36
CA VAL A 274 -4.87 26.92 -0.11
C VAL A 274 -3.84 27.78 -0.84
N SER A 275 -2.65 27.92 -0.26
CA SER A 275 -1.57 28.75 -0.83
C SER A 275 -1.04 28.24 -2.17
N GLY A 276 -1.30 26.96 -2.51
CA GLY A 276 -0.90 26.40 -3.82
C GLY A 276 0.61 26.25 -3.97
N ILE A 277 1.33 26.11 -2.85
CA ILE A 277 2.78 25.96 -2.81
C ILE A 277 3.14 24.48 -3.13
N GLU A 278 2.76 24.01 -4.33
CA GLU A 278 3.05 22.64 -4.79
C GLU A 278 4.56 22.34 -4.76
N ARG A 279 5.38 23.33 -5.13
CA ARG A 279 6.85 23.25 -5.04
C ARG A 279 7.36 23.10 -3.60
N GLY A 280 6.70 23.71 -2.62
CA GLY A 280 7.15 23.63 -1.23
C GLY A 280 6.82 22.30 -0.59
N ILE A 281 5.69 21.68 -0.93
CA ILE A 281 5.37 20.31 -0.49
C ILE A 281 6.39 19.31 -1.04
N GLN A 282 6.75 19.43 -2.32
CA GLN A 282 7.77 18.59 -2.92
C GLN A 282 9.15 18.80 -2.25
N TRP A 283 9.54 20.05 -1.98
CA TRP A 283 10.79 20.35 -1.27
C TRP A 283 10.77 19.80 0.15
N LEU A 284 9.66 19.96 0.87
CA LEU A 284 9.49 19.49 2.24
C LEU A 284 9.57 17.96 2.31
N SER A 285 8.95 17.24 1.37
CA SER A 285 9.06 15.79 1.25
C SER A 285 10.51 15.34 1.00
N ASN A 286 11.21 15.97 0.04
CA ASN A 286 12.61 15.66 -0.24
C ASN A 286 13.53 15.94 0.95
N ALA A 287 13.33 17.09 1.62
CA ALA A 287 14.07 17.44 2.84
C ALA A 287 13.82 16.42 3.95
N ASN A 288 12.58 15.94 4.10
CA ASN A 288 12.24 14.93 5.09
C ASN A 288 12.96 13.61 4.86
N MET A 289 13.10 13.20 3.60
CA MET A 289 13.84 11.99 3.25
C MET A 289 15.32 12.08 3.64
N VAL A 290 15.95 13.23 3.38
CA VAL A 290 17.33 13.48 3.80
C VAL A 290 17.45 13.45 5.32
N LEU A 291 16.50 14.08 6.02
CA LEU A 291 16.46 14.12 7.48
C LEU A 291 16.34 12.72 8.10
N ALA A 292 15.48 11.87 7.52
CA ALA A 292 15.31 10.49 7.97
C ALA A 292 16.59 9.66 7.79
N VAL A 293 17.29 9.83 6.66
CA VAL A 293 18.58 9.16 6.41
C VAL A 293 19.65 9.64 7.38
N ILE A 294 19.75 10.95 7.63
CA ILE A 294 20.69 11.51 8.62
C ILE A 294 20.41 10.93 10.01
N LEU A 295 19.13 10.92 10.42
CA LEU A 295 18.71 10.35 11.70
C LEU A 295 19.12 8.87 11.80
N ALA A 296 18.84 8.06 10.77
CA ALA A 296 19.22 6.64 10.74
C ALA A 296 20.74 6.45 10.85
N VAL A 297 21.55 7.28 10.17
CA VAL A 297 23.03 7.22 10.27
C VAL A 297 23.50 7.56 11.68
N LEU A 298 22.94 8.60 12.31
CA LEU A 298 23.29 8.97 13.69
C LEU A 298 22.95 7.85 14.68
N VAL A 299 21.77 7.23 14.53
CA VAL A 299 21.35 6.08 15.35
C VAL A 299 22.26 4.87 15.13
N PHE A 300 22.63 4.58 13.88
CA PHE A 300 23.53 3.48 13.55
C PHE A 300 24.93 3.64 14.19
N ILE A 301 25.45 4.86 14.24
CA ILE A 301 26.76 5.18 14.85
C ILE A 301 26.66 5.22 16.38
N GLY A 302 25.60 5.84 16.92
CA GLY A 302 25.41 6.00 18.36
C GLY A 302 24.88 4.75 19.08
N GLY A 303 24.29 3.83 18.32
CA GLY A 303 23.81 2.53 18.77
C GLY A 303 24.86 1.43 18.63
N PRO A 304 24.47 0.15 18.86
CA PRO A 304 25.40 -0.96 18.75
C PRO A 304 25.66 -1.38 17.31
N THR A 305 26.51 -0.64 16.62
CA THR A 305 26.79 -0.79 15.19
C THR A 305 27.06 -2.24 14.75
N LEU A 306 27.95 -2.95 15.45
CA LEU A 306 28.29 -4.34 15.11
C LEU A 306 27.11 -5.30 15.32
N PHE A 307 26.28 -5.05 16.34
CA PHE A 307 25.07 -5.84 16.57
C PHE A 307 24.05 -5.59 15.46
N ILE A 308 23.81 -4.32 15.10
CA ILE A 308 22.90 -3.94 14.00
C ILE A 308 23.32 -4.63 12.69
N LEU A 309 24.63 -4.67 12.39
CA LEU A 309 25.14 -5.36 11.20
C LEU A 309 24.86 -6.87 11.24
N ASN A 310 24.92 -7.51 12.42
CA ASN A 310 24.55 -8.92 12.59
C ASN A 310 23.04 -9.16 12.51
N VAL A 311 22.23 -8.20 12.95
CA VAL A 311 20.76 -8.28 12.89
C VAL A 311 20.27 -8.38 11.45
N ILE A 312 20.89 -7.70 10.49
CA ILE A 312 20.46 -7.69 9.09
C ILE A 312 20.35 -9.11 8.47
N PRO A 313 21.44 -9.92 8.36
CA PRO A 313 21.34 -11.27 7.81
C PRO A 313 20.49 -12.20 8.66
N ASN A 314 20.52 -12.04 10.00
CA ASN A 314 19.70 -12.84 10.91
C ASN A 314 18.19 -12.61 10.67
N SER A 315 17.79 -11.36 10.45
CA SER A 315 16.39 -10.98 10.23
C SER A 315 15.86 -11.54 8.92
N ILE A 316 16.68 -11.48 7.86
CA ILE A 316 16.34 -12.10 6.56
C ILE A 316 16.16 -13.61 6.72
N GLY A 317 17.11 -14.28 7.38
CA GLY A 317 17.05 -15.73 7.60
C GLY A 317 15.82 -16.15 8.40
N SER A 318 15.54 -15.44 9.49
CA SER A 318 14.39 -15.71 10.37
C SER A 318 13.06 -15.42 9.66
N PHE A 319 12.97 -14.32 8.92
CA PHE A 319 11.79 -14.01 8.10
C PHE A 319 11.49 -15.14 7.09
N ILE A 320 12.49 -15.61 6.35
CA ILE A 320 12.31 -16.69 5.37
C ILE A 320 11.91 -18.01 6.05
N SER A 321 12.56 -18.35 7.17
CA SER A 321 12.29 -19.56 7.93
C SER A 321 10.85 -19.59 8.46
N ASP A 322 10.42 -18.50 9.08
CA ASP A 322 9.16 -18.46 9.82
C ASP A 322 7.95 -18.08 8.94
N LEU A 323 8.19 -17.67 7.69
CA LEU A 323 7.18 -17.15 6.79
C LEU A 323 5.94 -18.06 6.64
N PRO A 324 6.06 -19.39 6.41
CA PRO A 324 4.88 -20.23 6.29
C PRO A 324 4.00 -20.21 7.54
N ALA A 325 4.62 -20.28 8.73
CA ALA A 325 3.91 -20.26 10.00
C ALA A 325 3.24 -18.90 10.25
N MET A 326 3.94 -17.79 9.97
CA MET A 326 3.37 -16.44 10.08
C MET A 326 2.20 -16.23 9.12
N ALA A 327 2.34 -16.65 7.86
CA ALA A 327 1.31 -16.51 6.83
C ALA A 327 0.06 -17.36 7.09
N SER A 328 0.17 -18.46 7.84
CA SER A 328 -0.96 -19.33 8.20
C SER A 328 -1.54 -19.09 9.59
N ARG A 329 -0.98 -18.17 10.39
CA ARG A 329 -1.43 -17.94 11.77
C ARG A 329 -2.84 -17.34 11.77
N THR A 330 -3.80 -18.08 12.32
CA THR A 330 -5.20 -17.68 12.43
C THR A 330 -5.72 -17.96 13.84
N ALA A 331 -6.94 -17.52 14.16
CA ALA A 331 -7.58 -17.83 15.44
C ALA A 331 -7.83 -19.34 15.68
N ALA A 332 -7.56 -20.20 14.69
CA ALA A 332 -7.59 -21.65 14.88
C ALA A 332 -6.44 -22.17 15.75
N SER A 333 -5.34 -21.42 15.90
CA SER A 333 -4.12 -21.88 16.59
C SER A 333 -4.06 -21.54 18.09
N GLY A 334 -5.19 -21.55 18.80
CA GLY A 334 -5.28 -21.23 20.23
C GLY A 334 -5.71 -19.78 20.50
N ASP A 335 -5.42 -19.27 21.70
CA ASP A 335 -5.78 -17.90 22.12
C ASP A 335 -4.85 -16.84 21.51
N VAL A 336 -4.85 -16.76 20.18
CA VAL A 336 -4.00 -15.84 19.39
C VAL A 336 -4.85 -14.72 18.76
N ALA A 337 -6.17 -14.76 18.92
CA ALA A 337 -7.10 -13.81 18.30
C ALA A 337 -6.82 -12.36 18.73
N THR A 338 -6.57 -12.13 20.02
CA THR A 338 -6.23 -10.82 20.59
C THR A 338 -4.89 -10.29 20.09
N TRP A 339 -3.90 -11.19 19.92
CA TRP A 339 -2.62 -10.83 19.33
C TRP A 339 -2.78 -10.48 17.84
N LEU A 340 -3.56 -11.26 17.09
CA LEU A 340 -3.83 -11.01 15.67
C LEU A 340 -4.55 -9.68 15.45
N SER A 341 -5.58 -9.35 16.23
CA SER A 341 -6.29 -8.06 16.12
C SER A 341 -5.37 -6.89 16.47
N SER A 342 -4.47 -7.07 17.42
CA SER A 342 -3.52 -6.04 17.84
C SER A 342 -2.37 -5.82 16.86
N TRP A 343 -2.02 -6.82 16.05
CA TRP A 343 -0.84 -6.77 15.19
C TRP A 343 -1.18 -7.11 13.75
N THR A 344 -1.17 -8.38 13.38
CA THR A 344 -1.22 -8.82 11.98
C THR A 344 -2.47 -8.36 11.24
N VAL A 345 -3.66 -8.52 11.83
CA VAL A 345 -4.93 -8.10 11.20
C VAL A 345 -5.06 -6.58 11.20
N PHE A 346 -4.58 -5.90 12.25
CA PHE A 346 -4.47 -4.44 12.25
C PHE A 346 -3.63 -3.95 11.05
N TYR A 347 -2.42 -4.48 10.87
CA TYR A 347 -1.56 -4.12 9.74
C TYR A 347 -2.22 -4.45 8.41
N TRP A 348 -2.80 -5.63 8.22
CA TRP A 348 -3.51 -5.97 6.98
C TRP A 348 -4.66 -5.02 6.67
N ALA A 349 -5.46 -4.66 7.66
CA ALA A 349 -6.51 -3.67 7.49
C ALA A 349 -5.95 -2.29 7.13
N TRP A 350 -4.92 -1.84 7.84
CA TRP A 350 -4.29 -0.56 7.60
C TRP A 350 -3.68 -0.49 6.18
N TRP A 351 -2.95 -1.51 5.75
CA TRP A 351 -2.37 -1.58 4.42
C TRP A 351 -3.40 -1.66 3.30
N VAL A 352 -4.48 -2.44 3.48
CA VAL A 352 -5.61 -2.47 2.55
C VAL A 352 -6.26 -1.09 2.43
N SER A 353 -6.44 -0.39 3.56
CA SER A 353 -7.04 0.95 3.57
C SER A 353 -6.18 2.01 2.87
N TRP A 354 -4.86 1.86 2.89
CA TRP A 354 -3.90 2.71 2.19
C TRP A 354 -3.70 2.37 0.71
N ALA A 355 -4.10 1.17 0.29
CA ALA A 355 -3.82 0.67 -1.05
C ALA A 355 -4.34 1.58 -2.19
N PRO A 356 -5.50 2.25 -2.11
CA PRO A 356 -5.94 3.16 -3.16
C PRO A 356 -5.00 4.34 -3.39
N PHE A 357 -4.59 4.96 -2.29
CA PHE A 357 -3.68 6.10 -2.28
C PHE A 357 -2.30 5.70 -2.81
N VAL A 358 -1.68 4.70 -2.19
CA VAL A 358 -0.31 4.29 -2.53
C VAL A 358 -0.25 3.68 -3.94
N GLY A 359 -1.24 2.85 -4.30
CA GLY A 359 -1.32 2.22 -5.60
C GLY A 359 -1.43 3.23 -6.75
N LEU A 360 -2.26 4.27 -6.60
CA LEU A 360 -2.36 5.33 -7.62
C LEU A 360 -1.04 6.09 -7.80
N PHE A 361 -0.35 6.41 -6.71
CA PHE A 361 0.96 7.06 -6.77
C PHE A 361 1.99 6.17 -7.51
N ILE A 362 2.10 4.91 -7.11
CA ILE A 362 3.02 3.93 -7.69
C ILE A 362 2.71 3.71 -9.18
N ALA A 363 1.42 3.67 -9.56
CA ALA A 363 1.02 3.58 -10.95
C ALA A 363 1.59 4.73 -11.78
N ARG A 364 1.40 5.98 -11.31
CA ARG A 364 1.84 7.20 -12.02
C ARG A 364 3.33 7.22 -12.30
N ILE A 365 4.16 6.86 -11.33
CA ILE A 365 5.62 6.87 -11.49
C ILE A 365 6.14 5.69 -12.32
N SER A 366 5.29 4.71 -12.67
CA SER A 366 5.70 3.45 -13.29
C SER A 366 5.30 3.31 -14.77
N ARG A 367 4.80 4.38 -15.39
CA ARG A 367 4.43 4.40 -16.81
C ARG A 367 5.61 3.99 -17.72
N GLY A 368 5.35 3.09 -18.66
CA GLY A 368 6.33 2.55 -19.61
C GLY A 368 7.22 1.42 -19.06
N ARG A 369 7.02 0.97 -17.81
CA ARG A 369 7.71 -0.20 -17.25
C ARG A 369 6.97 -1.49 -17.60
N THR A 370 7.69 -2.60 -17.70
CA THR A 370 7.04 -3.92 -17.77
C THR A 370 6.43 -4.31 -16.43
N ILE A 371 5.36 -5.12 -16.44
CA ILE A 371 4.73 -5.64 -15.21
C ILE A 371 5.76 -6.30 -14.30
N ARG A 372 6.72 -7.06 -14.84
CA ARG A 372 7.75 -7.70 -14.01
C ARG A 372 8.66 -6.69 -13.33
N GLN A 373 9.15 -5.69 -14.07
CA GLN A 373 9.97 -4.62 -13.49
C GLN A 373 9.19 -3.88 -12.41
N PHE A 374 7.94 -3.52 -12.70
CA PHE A 374 7.03 -2.89 -11.75
C PHE A 374 6.92 -3.70 -10.45
N VAL A 375 6.45 -4.95 -10.52
CA VAL A 375 6.24 -5.78 -9.33
C VAL A 375 7.54 -5.98 -8.57
N THR A 376 8.65 -6.29 -9.26
CA THR A 376 9.95 -6.52 -8.58
C THR A 376 10.44 -5.27 -7.86
N GLY A 377 10.33 -4.08 -8.47
CA GLY A 377 10.74 -2.85 -7.80
C GLY A 377 9.82 -2.45 -6.65
N VAL A 378 8.49 -2.57 -6.83
CA VAL A 378 7.50 -2.26 -5.77
C VAL A 378 7.73 -3.14 -4.54
N LEU A 379 8.02 -4.44 -4.71
CA LEU A 379 8.26 -5.32 -3.58
C LEU A 379 9.64 -5.14 -2.97
N LEU A 380 10.71 -5.11 -3.78
CA LEU A 380 12.07 -5.21 -3.24
C LEU A 380 12.64 -3.89 -2.75
N VAL A 381 12.43 -2.79 -3.49
CA VAL A 381 13.07 -1.50 -3.14
C VAL A 381 12.63 -1.04 -1.75
N PRO A 382 11.34 -0.93 -1.45
CA PRO A 382 10.92 -0.46 -0.13
C PRO A 382 11.20 -1.48 0.97
N SER A 383 11.11 -2.78 0.69
CA SER A 383 11.43 -3.84 1.67
C SER A 383 12.88 -3.76 2.17
N ILE A 384 13.83 -3.37 1.31
CA ILE A 384 15.23 -3.15 1.72
C ILE A 384 15.34 -1.96 2.66
N VAL A 385 14.63 -0.86 2.38
CA VAL A 385 14.60 0.33 3.25
C VAL A 385 14.04 -0.02 4.61
N THR A 386 12.90 -0.70 4.62
CA THR A 386 12.24 -1.21 5.82
C THR A 386 13.17 -2.11 6.63
N LEU A 387 13.84 -3.07 5.98
CA LEU A 387 14.81 -3.95 6.64
C LEU A 387 15.91 -3.15 7.34
N LEU A 388 16.52 -2.20 6.63
CA LEU A 388 17.60 -1.37 7.19
C LEU A 388 17.09 -0.50 8.33
N TRP A 389 15.92 0.10 8.19
CA TRP A 389 15.30 0.93 9.23
C TRP A 389 15.04 0.12 10.50
N PHE A 390 14.35 -1.02 10.40
CA PHE A 390 14.07 -1.85 11.57
C PHE A 390 15.31 -2.50 12.16
N ALA A 391 16.33 -2.82 11.37
CA ALA A 391 17.61 -3.29 11.91
C ALA A 391 18.32 -2.20 12.72
N ILE A 392 18.31 -0.95 12.24
CA ILE A 392 18.96 0.20 12.92
C ILE A 392 18.21 0.57 14.19
N PHE A 393 16.90 0.81 14.10
CA PHE A 393 16.10 1.29 15.22
C PHE A 393 15.67 0.15 16.14
N GLY A 394 14.94 -0.82 15.61
CA GLY A 394 14.44 -1.97 16.39
C GLY A 394 15.55 -2.90 16.87
N GLY A 395 16.39 -3.36 15.95
CA GLY A 395 17.54 -4.19 16.29
C GLY A 395 18.52 -3.46 17.22
N GLY A 396 18.76 -2.17 16.98
CA GLY A 396 19.57 -1.35 17.87
C GLY A 396 18.99 -1.21 19.29
N ALA A 397 17.67 -1.06 19.41
CA ALA A 397 16.97 -1.00 20.70
C ALA A 397 16.99 -2.36 21.43
N ILE A 398 16.74 -3.46 20.73
CA ILE A 398 16.89 -4.81 21.30
C ILE A 398 18.32 -5.02 21.79
N GLY A 399 19.33 -4.58 21.04
CA GLY A 399 20.73 -4.70 21.47
C GLY A 399 21.06 -3.89 22.74
N LEU A 400 20.39 -2.76 23.01
CA LEU A 400 20.51 -2.05 24.29
C LEU A 400 19.76 -2.78 25.40
N GLN A 401 18.54 -3.24 25.12
CA GLN A 401 17.73 -4.01 26.06
C GLN A 401 18.46 -5.28 26.52
N GLU A 402 18.99 -6.08 25.59
CA GLU A 402 19.73 -7.31 25.86
C GLU A 402 20.97 -7.05 26.74
N ARG A 403 21.67 -5.93 26.50
CA ARG A 403 22.82 -5.54 27.34
C ARG A 403 22.39 -5.15 28.75
N ALA A 404 21.30 -4.40 28.90
CA ALA A 404 20.75 -4.04 30.19
C ALA A 404 20.32 -5.28 30.98
N GLU A 405 19.62 -6.22 30.33
CA GLU A 405 19.20 -7.50 30.90
C GLU A 405 20.42 -8.33 31.36
N ARG A 406 21.44 -8.47 30.52
CA ARG A 406 22.68 -9.21 30.85
C ARG A 406 23.47 -8.56 31.98
N ALA A 407 23.52 -7.22 32.02
CA ALA A 407 24.16 -6.46 33.08
C ALA A 407 23.34 -6.39 34.37
N LYS A 408 22.08 -6.84 34.36
CA LYS A 408 21.09 -6.65 35.44
C LYS A 408 20.89 -5.17 35.80
N ASP A 409 21.06 -4.29 34.82
CA ASP A 409 20.84 -2.84 34.95
C ASP A 409 19.47 -2.48 34.39
N MET A 410 18.43 -2.69 35.19
CA MET A 410 17.05 -2.38 34.78
C MET A 410 16.79 -0.86 34.66
N GLY A 411 17.70 -0.01 35.16
CA GLY A 411 17.63 1.44 34.97
C GLY A 411 18.07 1.88 33.57
N GLY A 412 18.90 1.07 32.90
CA GLY A 412 19.29 1.26 31.49
C GLY A 412 18.44 0.49 30.48
N ALA A 413 17.46 -0.28 30.93
CA ALA A 413 16.55 -1.04 30.06
C ALA A 413 15.51 -0.11 29.42
N LEU A 414 15.16 -0.39 28.16
CA LEU A 414 14.14 0.36 27.42
C LEU A 414 12.72 -0.17 27.69
N ALA A 415 12.62 -1.43 28.14
CA ALA A 415 11.35 -2.09 28.45
C ALA A 415 11.48 -2.94 29.71
N GLN A 416 10.37 -3.07 30.44
CA GLN A 416 10.26 -3.93 31.62
C GLN A 416 8.97 -4.74 31.55
N MET A 417 8.95 -5.93 32.16
CA MET A 417 7.72 -6.72 32.28
C MET A 417 6.93 -6.23 33.50
N VAL A 418 5.66 -5.88 33.29
CA VAL A 418 4.70 -5.49 34.33
C VAL A 418 3.45 -6.34 34.15
N ASP A 419 3.00 -7.02 35.21
CA ASP A 419 1.83 -7.91 35.19
C ASP A 419 1.83 -8.96 34.06
N GLY A 420 3.01 -9.45 33.68
CA GLY A 420 3.17 -10.48 32.65
C GLY A 420 3.15 -9.95 31.20
N ALA A 421 3.15 -8.63 30.99
CA ALA A 421 3.24 -8.01 29.67
C ALA A 421 4.40 -6.99 29.59
N PRO A 422 4.98 -6.74 28.40
CA PRO A 422 5.95 -5.68 28.21
C PRO A 422 5.30 -4.31 28.43
N ASN A 423 5.82 -3.54 29.39
CA ASN A 423 5.47 -2.15 29.58
C ASN A 423 6.32 -1.28 28.65
N ILE A 424 5.76 -0.97 27.48
CA ILE A 424 6.37 -0.15 26.45
C ILE A 424 5.36 0.93 26.05
N ASP A 425 5.70 2.19 26.25
CA ASP A 425 4.91 3.29 25.71
C ASP A 425 5.34 3.58 24.27
N PHE A 426 4.50 3.19 23.31
CA PHE A 426 4.77 3.39 21.87
C PHE A 426 4.90 4.86 21.48
N ASN A 427 4.39 5.79 22.29
CA ASN A 427 4.48 7.22 22.01
C ASN A 427 5.87 7.75 22.32
N SER A 428 6.52 7.28 23.39
CA SER A 428 7.81 7.77 23.87
C SER A 428 9.00 6.89 23.49
N VAL A 429 8.81 5.58 23.27
CA VAL A 429 9.90 4.59 23.20
C VAL A 429 10.98 4.92 22.17
N LEU A 430 10.61 5.55 21.06
CA LEU A 430 11.58 6.05 20.09
C LEU A 430 12.51 7.09 20.72
N PHE A 431 11.96 8.08 21.42
CA PHE A 431 12.72 9.15 22.05
C PHE A 431 13.53 8.62 23.24
N ASP A 432 12.98 7.67 23.99
CA ASP A 432 13.69 6.99 25.08
C ASP A 432 14.92 6.25 24.53
N TYR A 433 14.75 5.55 23.40
CA TYR A 433 15.87 4.93 22.68
C TYR A 433 16.90 5.96 22.20
N LEU A 434 16.48 7.08 21.61
CA LEU A 434 17.39 8.16 21.22
C LEU A 434 18.17 8.74 22.41
N GLY A 435 17.52 8.85 23.57
CA GLY A 435 18.12 9.29 24.83
C GLY A 435 19.16 8.31 25.40
N ALA A 436 18.99 7.02 25.13
CA ALA A 436 19.87 5.94 25.56
C ALA A 436 21.09 5.70 24.64
N LEU A 437 21.17 6.37 23.49
CA LEU A 437 22.32 6.25 22.59
C LEU A 437 23.61 6.78 23.24
N SER A 438 24.74 6.18 22.87
CA SER A 438 26.08 6.59 23.33
C SER A 438 26.58 7.82 22.54
N LEU A 439 25.82 8.90 22.59
CA LEU A 439 26.08 10.16 21.90
C LEU A 439 26.11 11.34 22.89
N PRO A 440 26.80 12.45 22.56
CA PRO A 440 26.76 13.67 23.38
C PRO A 440 25.33 14.17 23.60
N ASP A 441 25.04 14.70 24.78
CA ASP A 441 23.67 15.10 25.16
C ASP A 441 23.05 16.15 24.22
N TRP A 442 23.86 17.11 23.73
CA TRP A 442 23.40 18.13 22.77
C TRP A 442 22.93 17.51 21.45
N LEU A 443 23.56 16.40 21.03
CA LEU A 443 23.21 15.71 19.80
C LEU A 443 21.92 14.91 19.99
N LYS A 444 21.76 14.22 21.14
CA LYS A 444 20.51 13.52 21.49
C LYS A 444 19.31 14.49 21.55
N ALA A 445 19.49 15.65 22.19
CA ALA A 445 18.47 16.70 22.23
C ALA A 445 18.12 17.22 20.81
N THR A 446 19.14 17.40 19.95
CA THR A 446 18.92 17.79 18.55
C THR A 446 18.14 16.71 17.79
N MET A 447 18.49 15.43 17.97
CA MET A 447 17.80 14.30 17.34
C MET A 447 16.32 14.21 17.76
N LEU A 448 16.00 14.48 19.02
CA LEU A 448 14.61 14.55 19.50
C LEU A 448 13.82 15.61 18.73
N VAL A 449 14.32 16.85 18.69
CA VAL A 449 13.66 17.97 17.99
C VAL A 449 13.52 17.66 16.50
N VAL A 450 14.58 17.16 15.88
CA VAL A 450 14.60 16.73 14.47
C VAL A 450 13.54 15.65 14.20
N THR A 451 13.39 14.69 15.10
CA THR A 451 12.42 13.59 14.98
C THR A 451 11.00 14.13 15.06
N VAL A 452 10.71 15.06 15.98
CA VAL A 452 9.39 15.72 16.07
C VAL A 452 9.07 16.50 14.80
N ILE A 453 10.03 17.26 14.26
CA ILE A 453 9.86 17.99 12.99
C ILE A 453 9.61 17.02 11.83
N LEU A 454 10.37 15.93 11.77
CA LEU A 454 10.23 14.89 10.75
C LEU A 454 8.83 14.26 10.77
N ILE A 455 8.28 13.97 11.95
CA ILE A 455 6.91 13.45 12.11
C ILE A 455 5.88 14.49 11.67
N ALA A 456 6.05 15.76 12.06
CA ALA A 456 5.15 16.84 11.64
C ALA A 456 5.14 17.04 10.11
N ILE A 457 6.31 16.93 9.46
CA ILE A 457 6.41 16.98 8.00
C ILE A 457 5.70 15.78 7.36
N PHE A 458 5.90 14.56 7.88
CA PHE A 458 5.19 13.39 7.37
C PHE A 458 3.67 13.51 7.53
N PHE A 459 3.20 14.12 8.62
CA PHE A 459 1.78 14.39 8.81
C PHE A 459 1.25 15.29 7.70
N VAL A 460 1.88 16.45 7.47
CA VAL A 460 1.42 17.43 6.48
C VAL A 460 1.48 16.88 5.06
N THR A 461 2.59 16.24 4.69
CA THR A 461 2.79 15.66 3.35
C THR A 461 1.90 14.43 3.10
N GLY A 462 1.64 13.62 4.12
CA GLY A 462 0.71 12.50 4.06
C GLY A 462 -0.74 12.94 3.90
N ALA A 463 -1.17 13.95 4.68
CA ALA A 463 -2.51 14.55 4.56
C ALA A 463 -2.75 15.13 3.16
N ASP A 464 -1.76 15.84 2.62
CA ASP A 464 -1.82 16.39 1.27
C ASP A 464 -2.01 15.30 0.21
N SER A 465 -1.14 14.30 0.24
CA SER A 465 -1.17 13.22 -0.75
C SER A 465 -2.48 12.42 -0.71
N ALA A 466 -3.01 12.13 0.49
CA ALA A 466 -4.29 11.45 0.66
C ALA A 466 -5.47 12.30 0.16
N SER A 467 -5.47 13.60 0.45
CA SER A 467 -6.53 14.53 0.04
C SER A 467 -6.61 14.71 -1.48
N ILE A 468 -5.47 14.71 -2.17
CA ILE A 468 -5.42 14.74 -3.64
C ILE A 468 -6.04 13.47 -4.23
N VAL A 469 -5.77 12.29 -3.68
CA VAL A 469 -6.36 11.05 -4.21
C VAL A 469 -7.88 10.99 -4.00
N MET A 470 -8.36 11.31 -2.80
CA MET A 470 -9.80 11.37 -2.55
C MET A 470 -10.49 12.44 -3.39
N GLY A 471 -9.81 13.58 -3.60
CA GLY A 471 -10.28 14.64 -4.48
C GLY A 471 -10.40 14.16 -5.94
N ALA A 472 -9.38 13.48 -6.46
CA ALA A 472 -9.40 12.92 -7.81
C ALA A 472 -10.54 11.91 -8.00
N LEU A 473 -10.72 11.00 -7.03
CA LEU A 473 -11.82 10.02 -7.05
C LEU A 473 -13.21 10.68 -6.96
N SER A 474 -13.31 11.83 -6.28
CA SER A 474 -14.55 12.62 -6.18
C SER A 474 -14.84 13.44 -7.45
N GLU A 475 -13.85 13.63 -8.31
CA GLU A 475 -13.90 14.48 -9.51
C GLU A 475 -13.63 13.69 -10.79
N ASN A 476 -14.23 12.50 -10.90
CA ASN A 476 -14.17 11.64 -12.10
C ASN A 476 -12.74 11.27 -12.55
N GLY A 477 -11.80 11.15 -11.62
CA GLY A 477 -10.41 10.79 -11.91
C GLY A 477 -9.57 11.98 -12.37
N ALA A 478 -9.91 13.20 -11.96
CA ALA A 478 -9.15 14.41 -12.27
C ALA A 478 -7.68 14.27 -11.87
N GLU A 479 -6.76 14.60 -12.79
CA GLU A 479 -5.32 14.60 -12.50
C GLU A 479 -4.96 15.66 -11.46
N HIS A 480 -5.62 16.82 -11.55
CA HIS A 480 -5.53 17.96 -10.64
C HIS A 480 -6.92 18.28 -10.07
N PRO A 481 -7.30 17.68 -8.94
CA PRO A 481 -8.61 17.94 -8.34
C PRO A 481 -8.73 19.36 -7.79
N SER A 482 -9.96 19.84 -7.65
CA SER A 482 -10.21 21.19 -7.16
C SER A 482 -9.70 21.40 -5.73
N LYS A 483 -9.18 22.60 -5.43
CA LYS A 483 -8.75 22.99 -4.08
C LYS A 483 -9.83 22.77 -3.03
N LYS A 484 -11.11 22.95 -3.39
CA LYS A 484 -12.25 22.74 -2.47
C LYS A 484 -12.35 21.28 -2.03
N SER A 485 -12.18 20.36 -2.97
CA SER A 485 -12.21 18.91 -2.69
C SER A 485 -11.01 18.49 -1.84
N ILE A 486 -9.81 18.98 -2.17
CA ILE A 486 -8.58 18.77 -1.39
C ILE A 486 -8.76 19.26 0.06
N ILE A 487 -9.24 20.48 0.25
CA ILE A 487 -9.44 21.07 1.60
C ILE A 487 -10.50 20.27 2.39
N PHE A 488 -11.62 19.90 1.75
CA PHE A 488 -12.69 19.13 2.38
C PHE A 488 -12.19 17.76 2.88
N TRP A 489 -11.52 17.01 1.99
CA TRP A 489 -11.02 15.68 2.33
C TRP A 489 -9.87 15.73 3.33
N GLY A 490 -8.91 16.63 3.15
CA GLY A 490 -7.80 16.73 4.10
C GLY A 490 -8.22 17.22 5.49
N SER A 491 -9.19 18.13 5.58
CA SER A 491 -9.78 18.51 6.88
C SER A 491 -10.57 17.35 7.51
N SER A 492 -11.25 16.56 6.68
CA SER A 492 -11.98 15.37 7.13
C SER A 492 -11.04 14.29 7.65
N VAL A 493 -9.87 14.08 7.05
CA VAL A 493 -8.85 13.15 7.56
C VAL A 493 -8.38 13.58 8.96
N GLY A 494 -8.06 14.85 9.16
CA GLY A 494 -7.68 15.37 10.48
C GLY A 494 -8.79 15.22 11.53
N ALA A 495 -10.03 15.55 11.16
CA ALA A 495 -11.19 15.40 12.04
C ALA A 495 -11.47 13.92 12.40
N VAL A 496 -11.38 13.01 11.42
CA VAL A 496 -11.55 11.57 11.64
C VAL A 496 -10.41 11.04 12.51
N ALA A 497 -9.17 11.49 12.33
CA ALA A 497 -8.04 11.10 13.18
C ALA A 497 -8.28 11.49 14.65
N ALA A 498 -8.74 12.73 14.89
CA ALA A 498 -9.10 13.20 16.22
C ALA A 498 -10.25 12.39 16.84
N VAL A 499 -11.30 12.10 16.06
CA VAL A 499 -12.44 11.28 16.49
C VAL A 499 -12.03 9.85 16.83
N MET A 500 -11.24 9.21 15.97
CA MET A 500 -10.78 7.83 16.20
C MET A 500 -9.92 7.73 17.45
N LEU A 501 -9.10 8.76 17.72
CA LEU A 501 -8.32 8.87 18.94
C LEU A 501 -9.22 9.01 20.18
N LEU A 502 -10.19 9.94 20.14
CA LEU A 502 -11.13 10.17 21.25
C LEU A 502 -12.00 8.93 21.53
N ALA A 503 -12.34 8.15 20.51
CA ALA A 503 -13.09 6.90 20.66
C ALA A 503 -12.32 5.82 21.45
N GLY A 504 -10.98 5.92 21.51
CA GLY A 504 -10.15 5.05 22.32
C GLY A 504 -10.11 5.43 23.81
N GLY A 505 -10.50 6.65 24.17
CA GLY A 505 -10.52 7.15 25.54
C GLY A 505 -9.42 8.17 25.87
N ASP A 506 -9.30 8.51 27.16
CA ASP A 506 -8.47 9.63 27.62
C ASP A 506 -6.98 9.29 27.78
N HIS A 507 -6.65 8.00 27.85
CA HIS A 507 -5.27 7.53 27.97
C HIS A 507 -4.65 7.27 26.59
N PRO A 508 -3.41 7.70 26.31
CA PRO A 508 -2.76 7.53 25.01
C PRO A 508 -2.72 6.08 24.50
N ALA A 509 -2.48 5.12 25.40
CA ALA A 509 -2.52 3.69 25.07
C ALA A 509 -3.91 3.21 24.64
N ALA A 510 -4.97 3.78 25.22
CA ALA A 510 -6.35 3.46 24.87
C ALA A 510 -6.76 4.18 23.57
N ALA A 511 -6.30 5.41 23.36
CA ALA A 511 -6.42 6.17 22.11
C ALA A 511 -5.88 5.39 20.89
N LEU A 512 -4.75 4.70 21.05
CA LEU A 512 -4.20 3.81 20.02
C LEU A 512 -5.18 2.69 19.64
N ASN A 513 -5.90 2.12 20.60
CA ASN A 513 -6.91 1.08 20.32
C ASN A 513 -8.08 1.64 19.51
N GLY A 514 -8.53 2.86 19.79
CA GLY A 514 -9.56 3.53 18.97
C GLY A 514 -9.17 3.64 17.50
N LEU A 515 -7.92 4.08 17.24
CA LEU A 515 -7.34 4.12 15.89
C LEU A 515 -7.37 2.73 15.23
N LYS A 516 -6.87 1.70 15.93
CA LYS A 516 -6.75 0.33 15.39
C LYS A 516 -8.11 -0.29 15.11
N ASN A 517 -9.04 -0.23 16.04
CA ASN A 517 -10.36 -0.87 15.96
C ASN A 517 -11.14 -0.32 14.76
N ILE A 518 -11.21 1.00 14.63
CA ILE A 518 -11.97 1.65 13.56
C ILE A 518 -11.31 1.39 12.19
N THR A 519 -9.97 1.35 12.12
CA THR A 519 -9.26 0.96 10.89
C THR A 519 -9.60 -0.47 10.45
N ILE A 520 -9.61 -1.44 11.37
CA ILE A 520 -9.96 -2.84 11.05
C ILE A 520 -11.38 -2.95 10.52
N VAL A 521 -12.34 -2.34 11.21
CA VAL A 521 -13.76 -2.40 10.85
C VAL A 521 -14.00 -1.73 9.49
N SER A 522 -13.40 -0.56 9.25
CA SER A 522 -13.59 0.19 8.00
C SER A 522 -12.90 -0.45 6.79
N ALA A 523 -11.83 -1.22 7.00
CA ALA A 523 -11.09 -1.88 5.92
C ALA A 523 -11.79 -3.14 5.36
N LEU A 524 -12.62 -3.82 6.17
CA LEU A 524 -13.21 -5.12 5.79
C LEU A 524 -13.94 -5.10 4.43
N PRO A 525 -14.82 -4.13 4.11
CA PRO A 525 -15.46 -4.08 2.79
C PRO A 525 -14.45 -3.94 1.65
N PHE A 526 -13.35 -3.22 1.89
CA PHE A 526 -12.35 -2.94 0.87
C PHE A 526 -11.44 -4.13 0.59
N VAL A 527 -11.22 -5.03 1.57
CA VAL A 527 -10.55 -6.33 1.34
C VAL A 527 -11.27 -7.11 0.22
N ILE A 528 -12.61 -7.15 0.26
CA ILE A 528 -13.42 -7.84 -0.75
C ILE A 528 -13.27 -7.18 -2.12
N VAL A 529 -13.24 -5.84 -2.16
CA VAL A 529 -12.98 -5.08 -3.40
C VAL A 529 -11.61 -5.44 -3.97
N MET A 530 -10.57 -5.56 -3.15
CA MET A 530 -9.22 -5.94 -3.60
C MET A 530 -9.14 -7.40 -4.09
N LEU A 531 -9.88 -8.33 -3.47
CA LEU A 531 -9.98 -9.71 -3.97
C LEU A 531 -10.64 -9.76 -5.36
N LEU A 532 -11.73 -9.01 -5.54
CA LEU A 532 -12.37 -8.85 -6.85
C LEU A 532 -11.45 -8.17 -7.87
N LEU A 533 -10.63 -7.22 -7.43
CA LEU A 533 -9.64 -6.55 -8.27
C LEU A 533 -8.60 -7.53 -8.82
N CYS A 534 -8.16 -8.51 -8.03
CA CYS A 534 -7.24 -9.55 -8.51
C CYS A 534 -7.86 -10.34 -9.68
N ALA A 535 -9.15 -10.71 -9.57
CA ALA A 535 -9.86 -11.37 -10.67
C ALA A 535 -10.01 -10.47 -11.90
N ALA A 536 -10.24 -9.17 -11.70
CA ALA A 536 -10.36 -8.20 -12.78
C ALA A 536 -9.03 -8.04 -13.53
N ILE A 537 -7.92 -7.87 -12.79
CA ILE A 537 -6.56 -7.79 -13.33
C ILE A 537 -6.25 -9.05 -14.12
N TRP A 538 -6.46 -10.25 -13.55
CA TRP A 538 -6.17 -11.50 -14.23
C TRP A 538 -6.92 -11.61 -15.58
N LYS A 539 -8.20 -11.24 -15.59
CA LYS A 539 -9.04 -11.27 -16.79
C LYS A 539 -8.58 -10.25 -17.84
N ASP A 540 -8.17 -9.06 -17.42
CA ASP A 540 -7.66 -8.01 -18.31
C ASP A 540 -6.34 -8.44 -18.95
N LEU A 541 -5.37 -8.89 -18.14
CA LEU A 541 -4.05 -9.32 -18.61
C LEU A 541 -4.15 -10.55 -19.52
N SER A 542 -5.04 -11.49 -19.22
CA SER A 542 -5.27 -12.69 -20.05
C SER A 542 -5.78 -12.37 -21.46
N ARG A 543 -6.35 -11.17 -21.65
CA ARG A 543 -6.91 -10.66 -22.91
C ARG A 543 -6.04 -9.59 -23.56
N ASP A 544 -4.84 -9.32 -23.03
CA ASP A 544 -3.91 -8.38 -23.64
C ASP A 544 -3.49 -8.89 -25.04
N PRO A 545 -3.43 -8.00 -26.06
CA PRO A 545 -2.98 -8.39 -27.40
C PRO A 545 -1.64 -9.13 -27.43
N LEU A 546 -0.68 -8.77 -26.57
CA LEU A 546 0.63 -9.42 -26.49
C LEU A 546 0.50 -10.88 -26.04
N VAL A 547 -0.39 -11.15 -25.09
CA VAL A 547 -0.65 -12.51 -24.59
C VAL A 547 -1.40 -13.33 -25.62
N LEU A 548 -2.45 -12.76 -26.21
CA LEU A 548 -3.26 -13.42 -27.23
C LEU A 548 -2.45 -13.73 -28.49
N LYS A 549 -1.57 -12.82 -28.93
CA LYS A 549 -0.66 -13.04 -30.06
C LYS A 549 0.19 -14.30 -29.86
N ASN A 550 0.78 -14.46 -28.68
CA ASN A 550 1.62 -15.61 -28.38
C ASN A 550 0.82 -16.92 -28.36
N LYS A 551 -0.40 -16.89 -27.80
CA LYS A 551 -1.31 -18.06 -27.82
C LYS A 551 -1.70 -18.46 -29.23
N VAL A 552 -2.08 -17.48 -30.07
CA VAL A 552 -2.42 -17.71 -31.48
C VAL A 552 -1.22 -18.30 -32.23
N ALA A 553 -0.04 -17.72 -32.05
CA ALA A 553 1.18 -18.20 -32.71
C ALA A 553 1.52 -19.64 -32.30
N GLN A 554 1.40 -19.97 -31.02
CA GLN A 554 1.64 -21.32 -30.51
C GLN A 554 0.63 -22.33 -31.05
N GLU A 555 -0.67 -22.01 -31.01
CA GLU A 555 -1.74 -22.88 -31.52
C GLU A 555 -1.56 -23.17 -33.02
N VAL A 556 -1.29 -22.13 -33.81
CA VAL A 556 -1.04 -22.26 -35.26
C VAL A 556 0.19 -23.15 -35.51
N LEU A 557 1.25 -22.98 -34.73
CA LEU A 557 2.47 -23.77 -34.86
C LEU A 557 2.25 -25.24 -34.50
N GLU A 558 1.64 -25.52 -33.34
CA GLU A 558 1.37 -26.88 -32.86
C GLU A 558 0.51 -27.65 -33.86
N GLN A 559 -0.56 -27.04 -34.37
CA GLN A 559 -1.40 -27.68 -35.38
C GLN A 559 -0.68 -27.88 -36.72
N SER A 560 0.14 -26.91 -37.14
CA SER A 560 0.93 -27.06 -38.37
C SER A 560 1.90 -28.25 -38.26
N VAL A 561 2.47 -28.48 -37.07
CA VAL A 561 3.30 -29.65 -36.78
C VAL A 561 2.48 -30.94 -36.80
N VAL A 562 1.33 -30.99 -36.11
CA VAL A 562 0.46 -32.18 -36.07
C VAL A 562 0.00 -32.56 -37.48
N GLN A 563 -0.49 -31.58 -38.25
CA GLN A 563 -0.92 -31.81 -39.62
C GLN A 563 0.25 -32.21 -40.54
N GLY A 564 1.45 -31.67 -40.30
CA GLY A 564 2.67 -32.09 -41.00
C GLY A 564 2.99 -33.56 -40.76
N VAL A 565 2.95 -34.00 -39.49
CA VAL A 565 3.21 -35.39 -39.09
C VAL A 565 2.15 -36.34 -39.66
N GLU A 566 0.86 -35.99 -39.55
CA GLU A 566 -0.24 -36.82 -40.07
C GLU A 566 -0.19 -36.98 -41.59
N ARG A 567 0.21 -35.93 -42.32
CA ARG A 567 0.29 -35.97 -43.79
C ARG A 567 1.56 -36.64 -44.31
N HIS A 568 2.64 -36.61 -43.53
CA HIS A 568 3.95 -37.13 -43.92
C HIS A 568 4.38 -38.22 -42.94
N GLU A 569 3.69 -39.37 -42.97
CA GLU A 569 3.84 -40.49 -42.02
C GLU A 569 5.28 -41.05 -41.90
N THR A 570 6.16 -40.81 -42.87
CA THR A 570 7.51 -41.42 -42.94
C THR A 570 8.63 -40.49 -43.46
N GLY A 571 8.36 -39.18 -43.63
CA GLY A 571 9.32 -38.23 -44.23
C GLY A 571 9.67 -37.05 -43.34
N GLU A 572 10.86 -36.47 -43.54
CA GLU A 572 11.20 -35.16 -42.97
C GLU A 572 10.25 -34.10 -43.56
N PHE A 573 9.70 -33.24 -42.70
CA PHE A 573 8.92 -32.08 -43.12
C PHE A 573 9.48 -30.80 -42.49
N SER A 574 9.33 -29.69 -43.18
CA SER A 574 9.75 -28.37 -42.73
C SER A 574 8.60 -27.37 -42.81
N LEU A 575 8.50 -26.49 -41.82
CA LEU A 575 7.53 -25.39 -41.85
C LEU A 575 8.15 -24.19 -42.57
N LEU A 576 7.42 -23.64 -43.55
CA LEU A 576 7.81 -22.44 -44.26
C LEU A 576 6.71 -21.39 -44.12
N THR A 577 7.06 -20.21 -43.60
CA THR A 577 6.16 -19.05 -43.60
C THR A 577 6.35 -18.29 -44.90
N THR A 578 5.29 -18.19 -45.71
CA THR A 578 5.25 -17.28 -46.86
C THR A 578 4.30 -16.13 -46.57
N GLU A 579 4.66 -14.94 -47.02
CA GLU A 579 3.70 -13.85 -47.10
C GLU A 579 2.64 -14.21 -48.13
N ILE A 580 1.37 -13.96 -47.81
CA ILE A 580 0.25 -14.23 -48.71
C ILE A 580 -0.30 -12.86 -49.10
N GLU A 581 -0.32 -12.53 -50.40
CA GLU A 581 -1.03 -11.35 -50.88
C GLU A 581 -2.51 -11.50 -50.49
N ILE A 582 -2.98 -10.60 -49.63
CA ILE A 582 -4.40 -10.51 -49.31
C ILE A 582 -5.09 -9.94 -50.54
N VAL A 583 -5.62 -10.81 -51.39
CA VAL A 583 -6.49 -10.40 -52.50
C VAL A 583 -7.71 -9.73 -51.87
N GLN A 584 -7.77 -8.39 -51.93
CA GLN A 584 -9.01 -7.69 -51.63
C GLN A 584 -10.08 -8.21 -52.58
N PRO A 585 -11.25 -8.64 -52.07
CA PRO A 585 -12.33 -9.07 -52.95
C PRO A 585 -12.70 -7.89 -53.84
N ALA A 586 -12.62 -8.07 -55.15
CA ALA A 586 -13.01 -7.07 -56.13
C ALA A 586 -14.46 -6.64 -55.84
N GLY A 587 -14.63 -5.47 -55.23
CA GLY A 587 -15.94 -4.91 -54.87
C GLY A 587 -16.03 -4.10 -53.57
N SER A 588 -15.00 -4.02 -52.71
CA SER A 588 -15.08 -3.18 -51.49
C SER A 588 -14.36 -1.82 -51.59
N ALA A 589 -14.30 -1.24 -52.79
CA ALA A 589 -13.91 0.15 -52.94
C ALA A 589 -15.11 1.05 -52.63
N ALA A 590 -15.26 1.45 -51.35
CA ALA A 590 -15.88 2.71 -50.96
C ALA A 590 -15.55 3.02 -49.49
N ASP A 591 -14.81 4.11 -49.31
CA ASP A 591 -14.63 4.93 -48.10
C ASP A 591 -14.03 4.29 -46.85
N ASP A 592 -12.68 4.29 -46.74
CA ASP A 592 -12.04 4.44 -45.41
C ASP A 592 -10.64 5.12 -45.44
N ASP A 593 -10.21 5.67 -46.57
CA ASP A 593 -8.86 6.25 -46.74
C ASP A 593 -8.73 7.74 -46.35
N ASP A 594 -9.73 8.33 -45.69
CA ASP A 594 -9.73 9.78 -45.40
C ASP A 594 -9.71 10.16 -43.90
N LEU A 595 -9.31 9.24 -42.99
CA LEU A 595 -9.40 9.49 -41.54
C LEU A 595 -8.08 9.60 -40.75
N TYR A 596 -6.90 9.62 -41.39
CA TYR A 596 -5.63 9.71 -40.65
C TYR A 596 -4.63 10.81 -41.07
N GLU A 597 -4.97 11.72 -41.99
CA GLU A 597 -3.98 12.72 -42.46
C GLU A 597 -4.44 14.20 -42.54
N LYS A 598 -5.50 14.58 -41.82
CA LYS A 598 -5.88 16.00 -41.66
C LYS A 598 -6.24 16.32 -40.22
N ASP A 599 -5.22 16.53 -39.39
CA ASP A 599 -5.27 17.47 -38.24
C ASP A 599 -3.87 17.67 -37.63
N ALA A 600 -2.85 17.78 -38.48
CA ALA A 600 -1.52 18.23 -38.10
C ALA A 600 -1.14 19.43 -38.98
N VAL A 601 -1.86 20.55 -38.83
CA VAL A 601 -1.39 21.96 -38.92
C VAL A 601 -2.62 22.84 -38.64
N ARG A 602 -2.79 23.25 -37.37
CA ARG A 602 -3.13 24.61 -36.94
C ARG A 602 -3.13 24.75 -35.43
#